data_AF-A0A1V4I9T5-F1
#
_entry.id   AF-A0A1V4I9T5-F1
#
_cell.length_a   1.000
_cell.length_b   1.000
_cell.length_c   1.000
_cell.angle_alpha   90.00
_cell.angle_beta   90.00
_cell.angle_gamma   90.00
#
_symmetry.space_group_name_H-M   'P 1'
#
loop_
_entity.id
_entity.type
_entity.pdbx_description
1 polymer ?
#
loop_
_entity_poly.entity_id
_entity_poly.type
_entity_poly.pdbx_seq_one_letter_code
_entity_poly.pdbx_strand_id
1 'polypeptide(L)'
;MYNYYYDNYLQHCKKRYEAMCPSVYREIAPIVVRVCMEDDNNIYVFPNEKAVDDMVEKVCKYYDEQNKTRDDYDGDDEYRRRRRGIFGDFVRFLILRNLFDRRRRCFGRRPFGGYGYYDCY
;
A
#
# COMPACT_ATOMS: atom_id res chain seq x y z
N MET A 1 31.51 -1.45 -14.61
CA MET A 1 31.63 -2.68 -13.78
C MET A 1 31.12 -2.51 -12.33
N TYR A 2 30.45 -1.40 -11.98
CA TYR A 2 29.90 -1.16 -10.63
C TYR A 2 28.44 -1.64 -10.44
N ASN A 3 27.67 -1.81 -11.53
CA ASN A 3 26.25 -2.19 -11.45
C ASN A 3 26.05 -3.61 -10.92
N TYR A 4 26.86 -4.59 -11.35
CA TYR A 4 26.59 -6.00 -11.05
C TYR A 4 26.67 -6.35 -9.55
N TYR A 5 27.55 -5.67 -8.80
CA TYR A 5 27.68 -5.86 -7.36
C TYR A 5 26.53 -5.19 -6.60
N TYR A 6 26.15 -3.99 -7.05
CA TYR A 6 25.03 -3.24 -6.48
C TYR A 6 23.69 -3.94 -6.73
N ASP A 7 23.49 -4.49 -7.93
CA ASP A 7 22.30 -5.24 -8.30
C ASP A 7 22.16 -6.53 -7.48
N ASN A 8 23.25 -7.29 -7.30
CA ASN A 8 23.25 -8.48 -6.45
C ASN A 8 22.99 -8.15 -4.98
N TYR A 9 23.56 -7.06 -4.47
CA TYR A 9 23.31 -6.60 -3.11
C TYR A 9 21.85 -6.20 -2.89
N LEU A 10 21.26 -5.42 -3.80
CA LEU A 10 19.86 -5.04 -3.76
C LEU A 10 18.93 -6.25 -3.87
N GLN A 11 19.26 -7.22 -4.72
CA GLN A 11 18.52 -8.48 -4.84
C GLN A 11 18.52 -9.26 -3.52
N HIS A 12 19.66 -9.33 -2.83
CA HIS A 12 19.78 -9.99 -1.53
C HIS A 12 18.97 -9.27 -0.44
N CYS A 13 19.07 -7.93 -0.37
CA CYS A 13 18.28 -7.12 0.55
C CYS A 13 16.78 -7.29 0.30
N LYS A 14 16.34 -7.32 -0.97
CA LYS A 14 14.93 -7.53 -1.35
C LYS A 14 14.42 -8.89 -0.88
N LYS A 15 15.17 -9.97 -1.11
CA LYS A 15 14.79 -11.33 -0.65
C LYS A 15 14.65 -11.39 0.87
N ARG A 16 15.56 -10.73 1.60
CA ARG A 16 15.53 -10.71 3.07
C ARG A 16 14.37 -9.87 3.61
N TYR A 17 14.09 -8.73 2.97
CA TYR A 17 12.91 -7.92 3.24
C TYR A 17 11.62 -8.72 3.01
N GLU A 18 11.50 -9.38 1.86
CA GLU A 18 10.34 -10.22 1.55
C GLU A 18 10.17 -11.30 2.62
N ALA A 19 11.23 -12.02 2.99
CA ALA A 19 11.19 -13.05 4.03
C ALA A 19 10.75 -12.53 5.41
N MET A 20 11.14 -11.32 5.79
CA MET A 20 10.76 -10.71 7.07
C MET A 20 9.38 -10.06 7.05
N CYS A 21 8.87 -9.69 5.88
CA CYS A 21 7.55 -9.06 5.77
C CYS A 21 6.43 -10.04 6.11
N PRO A 22 5.49 -9.66 6.99
CA PRO A 22 4.29 -10.44 7.27
C PRO A 22 3.53 -10.80 5.99
N SER A 23 2.98 -12.02 5.91
CA SER A 23 2.16 -12.47 4.78
C SER A 23 1.00 -11.52 4.50
N VAL A 24 0.35 -11.04 5.57
CA VAL A 24 -0.73 -10.06 5.53
C VAL A 24 -0.33 -8.79 4.77
N TYR A 25 0.90 -8.29 4.98
CA TYR A 25 1.39 -7.12 4.24
C TYR A 25 1.54 -7.43 2.74
N ARG A 26 2.03 -8.62 2.38
CA ARG A 26 2.21 -9.00 0.97
C ARG A 26 0.88 -9.13 0.24
N GLU A 27 -0.17 -9.55 0.94
CA GLU A 27 -1.52 -9.68 0.40
C GLU A 27 -2.21 -8.30 0.25
N ILE A 28 -2.07 -7.42 1.25
CA ILE A 28 -2.75 -6.12 1.28
C ILE A 28 -2.05 -5.06 0.43
N ALA A 29 -0.71 -5.05 0.39
CA ALA A 29 0.07 -4.04 -0.32
C ALA A 29 -0.39 -3.80 -1.78
N PRO A 30 -0.61 -4.82 -2.63
CA PRO A 30 -1.09 -4.59 -3.99
C PRO A 30 -2.51 -4.00 -4.05
N ILE A 31 -3.37 -4.34 -3.09
CA ILE A 31 -4.74 -3.80 -2.99
C ILE A 31 -4.68 -2.31 -2.62
N VAL A 32 -3.88 -1.96 -1.61
CA VAL A 32 -3.68 -0.56 -1.19
C VAL A 32 -3.14 0.29 -2.33
N VAL A 33 -2.13 -0.20 -3.05
CA VAL A 33 -1.53 0.49 -4.21
C VAL A 33 -2.60 0.77 -5.27
N ARG A 34 -3.45 -0.21 -5.60
CA ARG A 34 -4.53 -0.05 -6.57
C ARG A 34 -5.56 0.99 -6.13
N VAL A 35 -6.02 0.91 -4.88
CA VAL A 35 -6.99 1.86 -4.33
C VAL A 35 -6.43 3.29 -4.29
N CYS A 36 -5.14 3.46 -3.98
CA CYS A 36 -4.48 4.76 -4.06
C CYS A 36 -4.36 5.28 -5.51
N MET A 37 -4.11 4.40 -6.49
CA MET A 37 -4.07 4.79 -7.92
C MET A 37 -5.45 5.24 -8.43
N GLU A 38 -6.52 4.59 -7.96
CA GLU A 38 -7.88 4.98 -8.31
C GLU A 38 -8.20 6.38 -7.74
N ASP A 39 -7.74 6.68 -6.52
CA ASP A 39 -7.89 7.99 -5.88
C ASP A 39 -7.01 9.09 -6.49
N ASP A 40 -5.86 8.74 -7.09
CA ASP A 40 -5.01 9.72 -7.80
C ASP A 40 -5.74 10.42 -8.97
N ASN A 41 -6.87 9.87 -9.44
CA ASN A 41 -7.74 10.53 -10.43
C ASN A 41 -8.63 11.64 -9.83
N ASN A 42 -8.70 11.76 -8.50
CA ASN A 42 -9.46 12.81 -7.84
C ASN A 42 -8.70 14.14 -7.85
N ILE A 43 -9.45 15.24 -7.90
CA ILE A 43 -8.93 16.62 -8.07
C ILE A 43 -8.20 17.14 -6.80
N TYR A 44 -8.31 16.44 -5.67
CA TYR A 44 -7.81 16.92 -4.39
C TYR A 44 -6.31 16.65 -4.18
N VAL A 45 -5.60 17.63 -3.62
CA VAL A 45 -4.17 17.54 -3.26
C VAL A 45 -3.91 16.52 -2.16
N PHE A 46 -4.87 16.26 -1.27
CA PHE A 46 -4.85 15.16 -0.30
C PHE A 46 -6.30 14.74 0.04
N PRO A 47 -6.64 13.44 0.07
CA PRO A 47 -8.00 13.02 0.41
C PRO A 47 -8.35 13.42 1.83
N ASN A 48 -9.61 13.81 2.05
CA ASN A 48 -10.10 14.09 3.39
C ASN A 48 -10.28 12.78 4.19
N GLU A 49 -10.52 12.92 5.50
CA GLU A 49 -10.67 11.78 6.40
C GLU A 49 -11.74 10.78 5.94
N LYS A 50 -12.90 11.27 5.49
CA LYS A 50 -13.98 10.43 4.98
C LYS A 50 -13.57 9.62 3.75
N ALA A 51 -12.85 10.23 2.82
CA ALA A 51 -12.34 9.54 1.65
C ALA A 51 -11.32 8.46 2.04
N VAL A 52 -10.47 8.72 3.03
CA VAL A 52 -9.54 7.71 3.56
C VAL A 52 -10.30 6.56 4.21
N ASP A 53 -11.36 6.83 4.97
CA ASP A 53 -12.20 5.79 5.58
C ASP A 53 -12.90 4.93 4.50
N ASP A 54 -13.43 5.55 3.45
CA ASP A 54 -14.01 4.83 2.30
C ASP A 54 -12.95 3.95 1.60
N MET A 55 -11.71 4.43 1.48
CA MET A 55 -10.59 3.65 0.94
C MET A 55 -10.22 2.47 1.84
N VAL A 56 -10.21 2.66 3.16
CA VAL A 56 -9.97 1.58 4.13
C VAL A 56 -11.04 0.50 3.98
N GLU A 57 -12.31 0.89 3.91
CA GLU A 57 -13.42 -0.05 3.74
C GLU A 57 -13.28 -0.84 2.43
N LYS A 58 -12.93 -0.18 1.32
CA LYS A 58 -12.66 -0.86 0.04
C LYS A 58 -11.56 -1.90 0.15
N VAL A 59 -10.42 -1.54 0.75
CA VAL A 59 -9.29 -2.47 0.92
C VAL A 59 -9.68 -3.65 1.80
N CYS A 60 -10.36 -3.42 2.93
CA CYS A 60 -10.85 -4.46 3.81
C CYS A 60 -11.83 -5.40 3.10
N LYS A 61 -12.76 -4.86 2.31
CA LYS A 61 -13.72 -5.65 1.52
C LYS A 61 -13.01 -6.52 0.48
N TYR A 62 -12.04 -5.98 -0.26
CA TYR A 62 -11.26 -6.76 -1.23
C TYR A 62 -10.45 -7.87 -0.55
N TYR A 63 -9.85 -7.56 0.60
CA TYR A 63 -9.10 -8.55 1.37
C TYR A 63 -10.02 -9.68 1.85
N ASP A 64 -11.18 -9.35 2.43
CA ASP A 64 -12.19 -10.31 2.87
C ASP A 64 -12.67 -11.15 1.68
N GLU A 65 -12.96 -10.55 0.53
CA GLU A 65 -13.40 -11.27 -0.69
C GLU A 65 -12.37 -12.28 -1.21
N GLN A 66 -11.08 -11.96 -1.15
CA GLN A 66 -10.01 -12.86 -1.58
C GLN A 66 -9.64 -13.92 -0.53
N ASN A 67 -9.91 -13.66 0.74
CA ASN A 67 -9.62 -14.57 1.86
C ASN A 67 -10.88 -15.26 2.43
N LYS A 68 -12.04 -15.15 1.77
CA LYS A 68 -13.31 -15.79 2.16
C LYS A 68 -13.22 -17.30 2.41
N THR A 69 -12.20 -17.98 1.90
CA THR A 69 -11.96 -19.43 2.10
C THR A 69 -11.02 -19.76 3.26
N ARG A 70 -10.39 -18.77 3.91
CA ARG A 70 -9.41 -18.97 5.00
C ARG A 70 -10.01 -18.84 6.40
N ASP A 71 -11.13 -18.13 6.54
CA ASP A 71 -11.72 -17.75 7.83
C ASP A 71 -13.06 -18.46 8.13
N ASP A 72 -13.20 -19.73 7.72
CA ASP A 72 -14.17 -20.68 8.33
C ASP A 72 -13.77 -21.08 9.77
N TYR A 73 -13.12 -20.18 10.50
CA TYR A 73 -12.87 -20.33 11.93
C TYR A 73 -13.96 -19.61 12.72
N ASP A 74 -14.68 -20.42 13.49
CA ASP A 74 -15.77 -20.15 14.42
C ASP A 74 -15.30 -19.31 15.64
N GLY A 75 -14.66 -18.16 15.37
CA GLY A 75 -14.19 -17.22 16.38
C GLY A 75 -15.24 -16.15 16.69
N ASP A 76 -15.53 -15.96 17.99
CA ASP A 76 -16.44 -14.97 18.56
C ASP A 76 -16.47 -13.64 17.80
N ASP A 77 -17.67 -13.12 17.57
CA ASP A 77 -17.93 -11.85 16.86
C ASP A 77 -17.15 -10.65 17.44
N GLU A 78 -16.85 -10.65 18.74
CA GLU A 78 -16.04 -9.59 19.38
C GLU A 78 -14.57 -9.65 18.93
N TYR A 79 -13.99 -10.84 18.79
CA TYR A 79 -12.64 -11.02 18.28
C TYR A 79 -12.54 -10.60 16.81
N ARG A 80 -13.55 -10.95 15.99
CA ARG A 80 -13.66 -10.47 14.61
C ARG A 80 -13.78 -8.94 14.52
N ARG A 81 -14.58 -8.31 15.39
CA ARG A 81 -14.72 -6.84 15.45
C ARG A 81 -13.43 -6.13 15.88
N ARG A 82 -12.74 -6.61 16.93
CA ARG A 82 -11.45 -6.03 17.36
C ARG A 82 -10.35 -6.22 16.31
N ARG A 83 -10.31 -7.38 15.66
CA ARG A 83 -9.35 -7.68 14.59
C ARG A 83 -9.60 -6.78 13.37
N ARG A 84 -10.87 -6.49 13.04
CA ARG A 84 -11.23 -5.47 12.02
C ARG A 84 -10.78 -4.07 12.38
N GLY A 85 -10.82 -3.69 13.67
CA GLY A 85 -10.31 -2.39 14.13
C GLY A 85 -8.80 -2.24 13.89
N ILE A 86 -8.00 -3.16 14.44
CA ILE A 86 -6.52 -3.13 14.30
C ILE A 86 -6.10 -3.29 12.83
N PHE A 87 -6.79 -4.14 12.08
CA PHE A 87 -6.55 -4.31 10.65
C PHE A 87 -6.90 -3.05 9.86
N GLY A 88 -8.03 -2.42 10.17
CA GLY A 88 -8.45 -1.15 9.59
C GLY A 88 -7.42 -0.04 9.85
N ASP A 89 -6.90 0.08 11.07
CA ASP A 89 -5.85 1.04 11.42
C ASP A 89 -4.55 0.78 10.65
N PHE A 90 -4.16 -0.49 10.52
CA PHE A 90 -3.00 -0.89 9.72
C PHE A 90 -3.18 -0.53 8.24
N VAL A 91 -4.35 -0.82 7.66
CA VAL A 91 -4.69 -0.45 6.28
C VAL A 91 -4.69 1.07 6.10
N ARG A 92 -5.29 1.81 7.05
CA ARG A 92 -5.31 3.28 7.06
C ARG A 92 -3.89 3.85 7.05
N PHE A 93 -3.00 3.31 7.88
CA PHE A 93 -1.58 3.68 7.89
C PHE A 93 -0.92 3.43 6.52
N LEU A 94 -1.15 2.27 5.90
CA LEU A 94 -0.57 1.94 4.60
C LEU A 94 -1.08 2.85 3.47
N ILE A 95 -2.36 3.22 3.49
CA ILE A 95 -2.97 4.16 2.54
C ILE A 95 -2.32 5.53 2.68
N LEU A 96 -2.32 6.09 3.90
CA LEU A 96 -1.74 7.41 4.16
C LEU A 96 -0.26 7.47 3.77
N ARG A 97 0.51 6.43 4.10
CA ARG A 97 1.91 6.33 3.70
C ARG A 97 2.09 6.29 2.19
N ASN A 98 1.30 5.49 1.47
CA ASN A 98 1.38 5.41 0.01
C ASN A 98 1.03 6.75 -0.65
N LEU A 99 -0.07 7.39 -0.24
CA LEU A 99 -0.49 8.69 -0.75
C LEU A 99 0.58 9.76 -0.50
N PHE A 100 1.17 9.77 0.70
CA PHE A 100 2.26 10.68 1.04
C PHE A 100 3.52 10.42 0.22
N ASP A 101 3.97 9.16 0.13
CA ASP A 101 5.18 8.79 -0.60
C ASP A 101 5.06 9.08 -2.10
N ARG A 102 3.89 8.83 -2.70
CA ARG A 102 3.60 9.15 -4.11
C ARG A 102 3.73 10.65 -4.37
N ARG A 103 3.10 11.48 -3.55
CA ARG A 103 3.17 12.94 -3.69
C ARG A 103 4.59 13.45 -3.44
N ARG A 104 5.29 12.92 -2.44
CA ARG A 104 6.69 13.27 -2.19
C ARG A 104 7.59 12.95 -3.39
N ARG A 105 7.35 11.84 -4.09
CA ARG A 105 8.07 11.50 -5.34
C ARG A 105 7.74 12.46 -6.47
N CYS A 106 6.49 12.90 -6.60
CA CYS A 106 6.08 13.91 -7.58
C CYS A 106 6.71 15.29 -7.31
N PHE A 107 6.83 15.72 -6.05
CA PHE A 107 7.38 17.03 -5.69
C PHE A 107 8.91 17.07 -5.54
N GLY A 108 9.56 15.92 -5.37
CA GLY A 108 10.99 15.80 -5.07
C GLY A 108 11.94 15.74 -6.27
N ARG A 109 11.43 15.67 -7.50
CA ARG A 109 12.24 15.75 -8.71
C ARG A 109 11.97 17.07 -9.41
N ARG A 110 12.58 18.16 -8.91
CA ARG A 110 12.87 19.29 -9.80
C ARG A 110 13.86 18.78 -10.85
N PRO A 111 13.51 18.71 -12.14
CA PRO A 111 14.49 18.39 -13.16
C PRO A 111 15.37 19.63 -13.29
N PHE A 112 16.60 19.55 -12.78
CA PHE A 112 17.65 20.42 -13.30
C PHE A 112 17.94 19.95 -14.73
N GLY A 113 17.25 20.60 -15.69
CA GLY A 113 17.58 20.54 -17.11
C GLY A 113 17.00 19.36 -17.88
N GLY A 114 16.32 19.69 -18.98
CA GLY A 114 16.11 18.79 -20.11
C GLY A 114 14.82 17.98 -20.05
N TYR A 115 13.90 18.32 -20.94
CA TYR A 115 12.88 17.46 -21.55
C TYR A 115 12.81 16.04 -20.97
N GLY A 116 11.95 15.84 -19.97
CA GLY A 116 11.77 14.56 -19.30
C GLY A 116 10.29 14.26 -19.13
N TYR A 117 9.85 13.23 -19.84
CA TYR A 117 8.52 12.62 -19.80
C TYR A 117 7.95 12.48 -18.38
N TYR A 118 6.65 12.75 -18.25
CA TYR A 118 5.85 12.43 -17.07
C TYR A 118 5.78 10.92 -16.87
N ASP A 119 6.69 10.35 -16.10
CA ASP A 119 6.54 8.99 -15.55
C ASP A 119 6.24 9.07 -14.06
N CYS A 120 4.96 9.26 -13.76
CA CYS A 120 4.36 8.93 -12.47
C CYS A 120 3.57 7.62 -12.68
N TYR A 121 4.26 6.48 -12.60
CA TYR A 121 3.63 5.15 -12.49
C TYR A 121 3.56 4.73 -11.01
#